data_AF-A0A8T8I7I1-F1
#
_entry.id   AF-A0A8T8I7I1-F1
#
_cell.length_a   1.000
_cell.length_b   1.000
_cell.length_c   1.000
_cell.angle_alpha   90.00
_cell.angle_beta   90.00
_cell.angle_gamma   90.00
#
_symmetry.space_group_name_H-M   'P 1'
#
loop_
_entity.id
_entity.type
_entity.pdbx_description
1 polymer ?
#
loop_
_entity_poly.entity_id
_entity_poly.type
_entity_poly.pdbx_seq_one_letter_code
_entity_poly.pdbx_strand_id
1 'polypeptide(L)'
;MASNTERIGIHHCGLIAERNNWMFREQPVNDIGIDAHMEFVEYSRPRQHLALQIKSGSSWFREKKDNYVIFRKINERQYNYWTMNSLPCIIVLFNPDDGMCIWQELTPETIEKTKEGEGKGYYVKVPINQVFLDEQSNNHLLSYTNLPQHIQNYNFLLSHKKFMEIIQSGGEVKLHSTEWVNKSSGRGETKLIVHEGDSITEYLYPYWFPYTPYTDVFPRLFPWADFSIDEDFFEESDYELWKQYHCYYDSEVDEWLEVGDTFEEFRQKLNPMRFIDHAGEVAEYMLVLSLNELGRSFLNLEQFISENRPYAKARPKSKEK
;
A
#
# COMPACT_ATOMS: atom_id res chain seq x y z
N MET A 1 -24.43 34.01 -1.91
CA MET A 1 -24.28 33.79 -0.46
C MET A 1 -24.83 32.41 -0.16
N ALA A 2 -24.08 31.58 0.56
CA ALA A 2 -24.56 30.26 0.99
C ALA A 2 -25.76 30.42 1.92
N SER A 3 -26.73 29.50 1.83
CA SER A 3 -27.90 29.46 2.72
C SER A 3 -27.51 29.15 4.17
N ASN A 4 -28.34 29.53 5.13
CA ASN A 4 -28.11 29.19 6.55
C ASN A 4 -27.94 27.68 6.75
N THR A 5 -28.72 26.86 6.04
CA THR A 5 -28.63 25.39 6.11
C THR A 5 -27.29 24.86 5.59
N GLU A 6 -26.76 25.43 4.50
CA GLU A 6 -25.43 25.07 4.00
C GLU A 6 -24.33 25.45 4.99
N ARG A 7 -24.41 26.65 5.59
CA ARG A 7 -23.46 27.07 6.62
C ARG A 7 -23.45 26.15 7.83
N ILE A 8 -24.64 25.77 8.33
CA ILE A 8 -24.78 24.84 9.45
C ILE A 8 -24.12 23.51 9.12
N GLY A 9 -24.38 22.94 7.93
CA GLY A 9 -23.79 21.66 7.58
C GLY A 9 -22.27 21.70 7.38
N ILE A 10 -21.72 22.77 6.82
CA ILE A 10 -20.25 22.96 6.73
C ILE A 10 -19.65 22.96 8.14
N HIS A 11 -20.22 23.74 9.06
CA HIS A 11 -19.72 23.82 10.44
C HIS A 11 -19.90 22.51 11.21
N HIS A 12 -21.01 21.79 10.98
CA HIS A 12 -21.25 20.48 11.59
C HIS A 12 -20.24 19.43 11.10
N CYS A 13 -19.98 19.37 9.79
CA CYS A 13 -18.96 18.48 9.23
C CYS A 13 -17.56 18.85 9.74
N GLY A 14 -17.26 20.15 9.82
CA GLY A 14 -16.00 20.62 10.41
C GLY A 14 -15.82 20.20 11.88
N LEU A 15 -16.88 20.30 12.70
CA LEU A 15 -16.83 19.83 14.08
C LEU A 15 -16.56 18.32 14.18
N ILE A 16 -17.19 17.51 13.33
CA ILE A 16 -16.95 16.06 13.28
C ILE A 16 -15.49 15.80 12.87
N ALA A 17 -14.99 16.50 11.86
CA ALA A 17 -13.62 16.36 11.36
C ALA A 17 -12.59 16.66 12.46
N GLU A 18 -12.70 17.82 13.12
CA GLU A 18 -11.76 18.24 14.17
C GLU A 18 -11.77 17.28 15.37
N ARG A 19 -12.93 16.72 15.73
CA ARG A 19 -13.04 15.68 16.79
C ARG A 19 -12.34 14.37 16.44
N ASN A 20 -12.12 14.09 15.16
CA ASN A 20 -11.47 12.88 14.66
C ASN A 20 -10.03 13.15 14.17
N ASN A 21 -9.40 14.24 14.60
CA ASN A 21 -8.03 14.65 14.22
C ASN A 21 -7.86 14.97 12.71
N TRP A 22 -8.95 15.32 12.04
CA TRP A 22 -8.91 15.87 10.69
C TRP A 22 -8.95 17.38 10.76
N MET A 23 -7.85 18.02 10.34
CA MET A 23 -7.78 19.48 10.24
C MET A 23 -8.66 19.93 9.07
N PHE A 24 -9.73 20.66 9.36
CA PHE A 24 -10.75 21.04 8.39
C PHE A 24 -10.53 22.45 7.86
N ARG A 25 -10.50 22.61 6.53
CA ARG A 25 -10.26 23.88 5.84
C ARG A 25 -11.36 24.16 4.83
N GLU A 26 -12.32 24.97 5.22
CA GLU A 26 -13.37 25.47 4.33
C GLU A 26 -12.74 26.23 3.14
N GLN A 27 -13.21 25.94 1.92
CA GLN A 27 -12.78 26.64 0.71
C GLN A 27 -13.67 27.87 0.45
N PRO A 28 -13.12 28.98 -0.08
CA PRO A 28 -13.91 30.14 -0.48
C PRO A 28 -15.03 29.74 -1.47
N VAL A 29 -16.19 30.40 -1.38
CA VAL A 29 -17.47 30.05 -2.08
C VAL A 29 -17.43 30.22 -3.61
N ASN A 30 -16.26 30.14 -4.23
CA ASN A 30 -16.05 30.45 -5.64
C ASN A 30 -15.30 29.34 -6.36
N ASP A 31 -15.73 28.08 -6.24
CA ASP A 31 -15.37 27.09 -7.25
C ASP A 31 -16.29 25.86 -7.31
N ILE A 32 -16.59 25.51 -8.56
CA ILE A 32 -17.05 24.29 -9.26
C ILE A 32 -17.55 23.04 -8.48
N GLY A 33 -17.23 22.84 -7.19
CA GLY A 33 -17.86 21.79 -6.39
C GLY A 33 -17.04 21.21 -5.22
N ILE A 34 -16.15 21.96 -4.58
CA ILE A 34 -15.48 21.52 -3.34
C ILE A 34 -15.70 22.60 -2.28
N ASP A 35 -16.29 22.23 -1.15
CA ASP A 35 -16.63 23.15 -0.07
C ASP A 35 -15.56 23.17 1.02
N ALA A 36 -14.79 22.09 1.15
CA ALA A 36 -13.71 22.00 2.13
C ALA A 36 -12.63 21.00 1.71
N HIS A 37 -11.45 21.17 2.29
CA HIS A 37 -10.44 20.12 2.36
C HIS A 37 -10.30 19.66 3.81
N MET A 38 -9.90 18.41 4.01
CA MET A 38 -9.50 17.92 5.33
C MET A 38 -8.20 17.15 5.27
N GLU A 39 -7.39 17.29 6.31
CA GLU A 39 -6.08 16.67 6.41
C GLU A 39 -5.95 15.92 7.74
N PHE A 40 -5.74 14.61 7.69
CA PHE A 40 -5.53 13.81 8.90
C PHE A 40 -4.10 14.02 9.40
N VAL A 41 -3.98 14.37 10.68
CA VAL A 41 -2.70 14.62 11.32
C VAL A 41 -2.51 13.64 12.48
N GLU A 42 -1.44 12.86 12.42
CA GLU A 42 -1.01 11.98 13.50
C GLU A 42 0.41 12.35 13.93
N TYR A 43 0.63 12.58 15.23
CA TYR A 43 1.92 13.03 15.78
C TYR A 43 2.49 14.25 15.04
N SER A 44 1.65 15.23 14.72
CA SER A 44 2.00 16.44 13.97
C SER A 44 2.50 16.19 12.53
N ARG A 45 2.29 14.99 11.97
CA ARG A 45 2.61 14.66 10.58
C ARG A 45 1.33 14.47 9.77
N PRO A 46 1.16 15.19 8.65
CA PRO A 46 0.09 14.90 7.71
C PRO A 46 0.21 13.48 7.15
N ARG A 47 -0.91 12.74 7.13
CA ARG A 47 -0.95 11.37 6.58
C ARG A 47 -1.95 11.18 5.45
N GLN A 48 -3.02 11.96 5.43
CA GLN A 48 -4.07 11.85 4.43
C GLN A 48 -4.69 13.21 4.14
N HIS A 49 -5.05 13.47 2.88
CA HIS A 49 -5.66 14.73 2.46
C HIS A 49 -6.82 14.46 1.51
N LEU A 50 -8.00 14.97 1.84
CA LEU A 50 -9.24 14.70 1.12
C LEU A 50 -9.95 16.00 0.74
N ALA A 51 -10.67 15.97 -0.37
CA ALA A 51 -11.54 17.05 -0.82
C ALA A 51 -13.01 16.68 -0.57
N LEU A 52 -13.79 17.65 -0.06
CA LEU A 52 -15.16 17.44 0.38
C LEU A 52 -16.11 18.34 -0.38
N GLN A 53 -17.13 17.73 -0.97
CA GLN A 53 -18.37 18.42 -1.31
C GLN A 53 -19.39 18.12 -0.20
N ILE A 54 -20.02 19.14 0.38
CA ILE A 54 -21.01 19.04 1.44
C ILE A 54 -22.36 19.51 0.90
N LYS A 55 -23.39 18.68 0.99
CA LYS A 55 -24.77 19.03 0.63
C LYS A 55 -25.67 18.91 1.85
N SER A 56 -26.22 20.05 2.24
CA SER A 56 -26.99 20.18 3.48
C SER A 56 -28.47 20.37 3.18
N GLY A 57 -29.33 19.64 3.88
CA GLY A 57 -30.78 19.79 3.82
C GLY A 57 -31.54 18.47 3.74
N SER A 58 -32.67 18.37 4.45
CA SER A 58 -33.49 17.16 4.51
C SER A 58 -34.05 16.74 3.15
N SER A 59 -34.18 17.69 2.21
CA SER A 59 -34.58 17.39 0.83
C SER A 59 -33.65 16.42 0.09
N TRP A 60 -32.36 16.37 0.44
CA TRP A 60 -31.40 15.42 -0.17
C TRP A 60 -31.70 13.97 0.21
N PHE A 61 -32.40 13.76 1.33
CA PHE A 61 -32.72 12.45 1.89
C PHE A 61 -34.10 11.93 1.45
N ARG A 62 -34.78 12.59 0.50
CA ARG A 62 -36.12 12.19 0.03
C ARG A 62 -36.11 10.92 -0.81
N GLU A 63 -35.10 10.75 -1.66
CA GLU A 63 -34.98 9.59 -2.52
C GLU A 63 -34.12 8.52 -1.83
N LYS A 64 -34.77 7.64 -1.07
CA LYS A 64 -34.14 6.49 -0.42
C LYS A 64 -34.53 5.19 -1.13
N LYS A 65 -33.55 4.35 -1.45
CA LYS A 65 -33.76 3.04 -2.08
C LYS A 65 -32.68 2.06 -1.64
N ASP A 66 -33.06 0.85 -1.26
CA ASP A 66 -32.15 -0.27 -0.95
C ASP A 66 -31.01 0.09 0.03
N ASN A 67 -31.30 0.84 1.10
CA ASN A 67 -30.32 1.39 2.06
C ASN A 67 -29.37 2.49 1.54
N TYR A 68 -29.70 3.12 0.43
CA TYR A 68 -28.99 4.28 -0.11
C TYR A 68 -29.86 5.52 -0.18
N VAL A 69 -29.23 6.69 -0.06
CA VAL A 69 -29.76 7.98 -0.52
C VAL A 69 -29.24 8.23 -1.94
N ILE A 70 -30.13 8.55 -2.87
CA ILE A 70 -29.77 8.77 -4.28
C ILE A 70 -29.54 10.26 -4.53
N PHE A 71 -28.29 10.67 -4.69
CA PHE A 71 -27.94 12.06 -5.00
C PHE A 71 -27.76 12.25 -6.51
N ARG A 72 -28.68 12.98 -7.15
CA ARG A 72 -28.75 13.14 -8.63
C ARG A 72 -28.28 14.48 -9.18
N LYS A 73 -28.00 15.47 -8.34
CA LYS A 73 -27.68 16.84 -8.81
C LYS A 73 -26.20 16.97 -9.20
N ILE A 74 -25.80 16.14 -10.16
CA ILE A 74 -24.45 16.08 -10.69
C ILE A 74 -24.50 16.32 -12.21
N ASN A 75 -23.78 17.34 -12.67
CA ASN A 75 -23.56 17.60 -14.09
C ASN A 75 -22.16 17.13 -14.54
N GLU A 76 -21.90 17.14 -15.84
CA GLU A 76 -20.64 16.69 -16.43
C GLU A 76 -19.41 17.48 -15.94
N ARG A 77 -19.55 18.80 -15.71
CA ARG A 77 -18.47 19.63 -15.19
C ARG A 77 -18.09 19.21 -13.77
N GLN A 78 -19.07 18.94 -12.91
CA GLN A 78 -18.85 18.45 -11.55
C GLN A 78 -18.25 17.04 -11.55
N TYR A 79 -18.79 16.14 -12.38
CA TYR A 79 -18.24 14.79 -12.56
C TYR A 79 -16.75 14.83 -12.92
N ASN A 80 -16.37 15.58 -13.96
CA ASN A 80 -14.98 15.70 -14.37
C ASN A 80 -14.13 16.36 -13.27
N TYR A 81 -14.66 17.37 -12.59
CA TYR A 81 -13.92 18.08 -11.54
C TYR A 81 -13.61 17.19 -10.33
N TRP A 82 -14.54 16.33 -9.92
CA TRP A 82 -14.33 15.42 -8.80
C TRP A 82 -13.47 14.22 -9.18
N THR A 83 -13.76 13.57 -10.32
CA THR A 83 -13.08 12.33 -10.73
C THR A 83 -11.64 12.56 -11.21
N MET A 84 -11.31 13.76 -11.69
CA MET A 84 -9.95 14.12 -12.13
C MET A 84 -9.18 14.91 -11.06
N ASN A 85 -9.74 15.06 -9.86
CA ASN A 85 -9.07 15.79 -8.79
C ASN A 85 -7.83 15.04 -8.29
N SER A 86 -6.75 15.77 -8.02
CA SER A 86 -5.52 15.22 -7.44
C SER A 86 -5.71 14.66 -6.03
N LEU A 87 -6.71 15.17 -5.30
CA LEU A 87 -7.13 14.65 -4.00
C LEU A 87 -8.33 13.70 -4.18
N PRO A 88 -8.41 12.60 -3.41
CA PRO A 88 -9.64 11.84 -3.32
C PRO A 88 -10.80 12.73 -2.87
N CYS A 89 -11.90 12.69 -3.64
CA CYS A 89 -13.08 13.50 -3.41
C CYS A 89 -14.18 12.66 -2.77
N ILE A 90 -14.85 13.22 -1.76
CA ILE A 90 -16.06 12.61 -1.19
C ILE A 90 -17.23 13.61 -1.22
N ILE A 91 -18.45 13.08 -1.33
CA ILE A 91 -19.69 13.81 -1.06
C ILE A 91 -20.15 13.49 0.35
N VAL A 92 -20.45 14.51 1.15
CA VAL A 92 -21.09 14.38 2.46
C VAL A 92 -22.50 14.97 2.38
N LEU A 93 -23.50 14.17 2.70
CA LEU A 93 -24.89 14.63 2.84
C LEU A 93 -25.17 14.86 4.32
N PHE A 94 -25.62 16.07 4.66
CA PHE A 94 -26.02 16.44 6.01
C PHE A 94 -27.53 16.68 6.10
N ASN A 95 -28.19 15.97 7.01
CA ASN A 95 -29.59 16.17 7.34
C ASN A 95 -29.72 17.06 8.59
N PRO A 96 -30.21 18.31 8.48
CA PRO A 96 -30.35 19.21 9.62
C PRO A 96 -31.44 18.80 10.61
N ASP A 97 -32.37 17.92 10.22
CA ASP A 97 -33.53 17.56 11.06
C ASP A 97 -33.13 16.58 12.19
N ASP A 98 -32.17 15.68 11.94
CA ASP A 98 -31.69 14.65 12.88
C ASP A 98 -30.17 14.66 13.09
N GLY A 99 -29.44 15.54 12.40
CA GLY A 99 -27.99 15.65 12.50
C GLY A 99 -27.21 14.58 11.72
N MET A 100 -27.89 13.76 10.91
CA MET A 100 -27.24 12.66 10.18
C MET A 100 -26.25 13.20 9.13
N CYS A 101 -25.00 12.73 9.20
CA CYS A 101 -23.98 12.93 8.16
C CYS A 101 -23.62 11.58 7.55
N ILE A 102 -23.91 11.37 6.27
CA ILE A 102 -23.48 10.20 5.50
C ILE A 102 -22.61 10.61 4.33
N TRP A 103 -21.77 9.71 3.84
CA TRP A 103 -20.83 10.06 2.79
C TRP A 103 -20.63 8.94 1.76
N GLN A 104 -20.08 9.32 0.61
CA GLN A 104 -19.65 8.40 -0.44
C GLN A 104 -18.47 8.99 -1.22
N GLU A 105 -17.58 8.13 -1.69
CA GLU A 105 -16.48 8.52 -2.58
C GLU A 105 -17.00 8.95 -3.95
N LEU A 106 -16.28 9.86 -4.61
CA LEU A 106 -16.61 10.37 -5.93
C LEU A 106 -15.58 9.90 -6.96
N THR A 107 -15.81 8.71 -7.51
CA THR A 107 -14.96 8.09 -8.53
C THR A 107 -15.77 7.78 -9.81
N PRO A 108 -15.12 7.42 -10.94
CA PRO A 108 -15.82 6.91 -12.11
C PRO A 108 -16.68 5.67 -11.84
N GLU A 109 -16.35 4.88 -10.82
CA GLU A 109 -17.08 3.66 -10.42
C GLU A 109 -18.30 3.96 -9.53
N THR A 110 -18.23 4.99 -8.67
CA THR A 110 -19.35 5.33 -7.77
C THR A 110 -20.35 6.31 -8.37
N ILE A 111 -19.93 7.11 -9.35
CA ILE A 111 -20.79 8.07 -10.05
C ILE A 111 -21.34 7.45 -11.33
N GLU A 112 -22.62 7.10 -11.31
CA GLU A 112 -23.30 6.45 -12.43
C GLU A 112 -23.98 7.49 -13.35
N LYS A 113 -23.95 7.24 -14.66
CA LYS A 113 -24.77 7.99 -15.62
C LYS A 113 -26.24 7.59 -15.49
N THR A 114 -27.12 8.57 -15.61
CA THR A 114 -28.57 8.33 -15.67
C THR A 114 -28.97 7.57 -16.95
N LYS A 115 -30.14 6.91 -16.93
CA LYS A 115 -30.69 6.13 -18.06
C LYS A 115 -29.69 5.12 -18.64
N GLU A 116 -29.09 4.30 -17.78
CA GLU A 116 -28.19 3.21 -18.20
C GLU A 116 -27.03 3.67 -19.12
N GLY A 117 -26.57 4.91 -18.93
CA GLY A 117 -25.45 5.48 -19.70
C GLY A 117 -25.84 6.49 -20.79
N GLU A 118 -27.12 6.58 -21.15
CA GLU A 118 -27.59 7.46 -22.24
C GLU A 118 -28.08 8.84 -21.78
N GLY A 119 -28.24 9.03 -20.47
CA GLY A 119 -28.70 10.29 -19.89
C GLY A 119 -27.61 11.36 -19.78
N LYS A 120 -28.03 12.63 -19.74
CA LYS A 120 -27.12 13.79 -19.57
C LYS A 120 -26.74 14.08 -18.11
N GLY A 121 -27.42 13.47 -17.16
CA GLY A 121 -27.17 13.65 -15.72
C GLY A 121 -26.43 12.47 -15.12
N TYR A 122 -25.79 12.70 -13.98
CA TYR A 122 -25.13 11.67 -13.19
C TYR A 122 -25.79 11.54 -11.82
N TYR A 123 -25.57 10.43 -11.14
CA TYR A 123 -26.01 10.24 -9.77
C TYR A 123 -25.04 9.36 -8.99
N VAL A 124 -25.07 9.47 -7.67
CA VAL A 124 -24.29 8.65 -6.75
C VAL A 124 -25.21 8.05 -5.70
N LYS A 125 -24.97 6.78 -5.36
CA LYS A 125 -25.68 6.07 -4.29
C LYS A 125 -24.90 6.23 -2.99
N VAL A 126 -25.44 6.98 -2.04
CA VAL A 126 -24.79 7.25 -0.74
C VAL A 126 -25.34 6.28 0.31
N PRO A 127 -24.54 5.34 0.84
CA PRO A 127 -25.03 4.35 1.79
C PRO A 127 -25.46 5.01 3.10
N ILE A 128 -26.64 4.64 3.61
CA ILE A 128 -27.20 5.21 4.85
C ILE A 128 -26.38 4.81 6.09
N ASN A 129 -25.73 3.65 6.04
CA ASN A 129 -24.87 3.14 7.12
C ASN A 129 -23.41 3.64 7.03
N GLN A 130 -23.05 4.41 6.00
CA GLN A 130 -21.70 4.97 5.83
C GLN A 130 -21.66 6.37 6.48
N VAL A 131 -21.62 6.37 7.82
CA VAL A 131 -21.69 7.60 8.64
C VAL A 131 -20.36 8.35 8.58
N PHE A 132 -20.41 9.66 8.34
CA PHE A 132 -19.22 10.48 8.16
C PHE A 132 -18.34 10.47 9.42
N LEU A 133 -17.12 9.93 9.27
CA LEU A 133 -16.09 9.84 10.31
C LEU A 133 -16.56 9.16 11.61
N ASP A 134 -17.36 8.10 11.49
CA ASP A 134 -17.39 7.06 12.51
C ASP A 134 -16.11 6.20 12.45
N GLU A 135 -15.90 5.29 13.40
CA GLU A 135 -14.68 4.49 13.50
C GLU A 135 -14.35 3.74 12.19
N GLN A 136 -15.37 3.10 11.59
CA GLN A 136 -15.20 2.35 10.35
C GLN A 136 -14.87 3.27 9.16
N SER A 137 -15.62 4.36 9.00
CA SER A 137 -15.40 5.32 7.92
C SER A 137 -14.08 6.04 8.06
N ASN A 138 -13.64 6.33 9.29
CA ASN A 138 -12.34 6.96 9.54
C ASN A 138 -11.20 6.08 9.01
N ASN A 139 -11.21 4.79 9.35
CA ASN A 139 -10.22 3.83 8.83
C ASN A 139 -10.27 3.72 7.29
N HIS A 140 -11.47 3.71 6.71
CA HIS A 140 -11.64 3.64 5.26
C HIS A 140 -11.11 4.90 4.56
N LEU A 141 -11.45 6.09 5.07
CA LEU A 141 -11.01 7.38 4.53
C LEU A 141 -9.49 7.56 4.63
N LEU A 142 -8.85 7.00 5.65
CA LEU A 142 -7.38 6.98 5.77
C LEU A 142 -6.70 6.17 4.66
N SER A 143 -7.37 5.16 4.10
CA SER A 143 -6.82 4.29 3.06
C SER A 143 -6.98 4.83 1.63
N TYR A 144 -7.78 5.87 1.41
CA TYR A 144 -8.08 6.35 0.06
C TYR A 144 -6.89 6.98 -0.65
N THR A 145 -6.82 6.72 -1.95
CA THR A 145 -5.85 7.36 -2.82
C THR A 145 -6.40 7.46 -4.24
N ASN A 146 -6.31 8.66 -4.82
CA ASN A 146 -6.59 8.88 -6.25
C ASN A 146 -5.34 8.64 -7.11
N LEU A 147 -4.24 8.19 -6.51
CA LEU A 147 -3.01 7.94 -7.26
C LEU A 147 -3.22 6.77 -8.22
N PRO A 148 -2.96 6.95 -9.53
CA PRO A 148 -2.98 5.84 -10.46
C PRO A 148 -2.07 4.70 -10.00
N GLN A 149 -2.43 3.44 -10.30
CA GLN A 149 -1.68 2.25 -9.86
C GLN A 149 -0.17 2.34 -10.15
N HIS A 150 0.21 2.89 -11.29
CA HIS A 150 1.62 3.05 -11.66
C HIS A 150 2.39 4.00 -10.72
N ILE A 151 1.72 5.03 -10.19
CA ILE A 151 2.31 5.94 -9.18
C ILE A 151 2.40 5.25 -7.82
N GLN A 152 1.40 4.45 -7.44
CA GLN A 152 1.47 3.66 -6.20
C GLN A 152 2.64 2.67 -6.24
N ASN A 153 2.79 1.94 -7.33
CA ASN A 153 3.90 1.00 -7.53
C ASN A 153 5.26 1.72 -7.57
N TYR A 154 5.32 2.91 -8.18
CA TYR A 154 6.52 3.75 -8.16
C TYR A 154 6.88 4.19 -6.73
N ASN A 155 5.90 4.67 -5.95
CA ASN A 155 6.11 5.08 -4.56
C ASN A 155 6.54 3.90 -3.67
N PHE A 156 5.98 2.71 -3.90
CA PHE A 156 6.40 1.48 -3.23
C PHE A 156 7.89 1.20 -3.47
N LEU A 157 8.34 1.21 -4.73
CA LEU A 157 9.77 1.04 -5.04
C LEU A 157 10.63 2.17 -4.48
N LEU A 158 10.16 3.41 -4.53
CA LEU A 158 10.84 4.57 -3.96
C LEU A 158 11.06 4.42 -2.46
N SER A 159 10.10 3.84 -1.73
CA SER A 159 10.24 3.57 -0.29
C SER A 159 11.38 2.59 0.05
N HIS A 160 11.75 1.73 -0.91
CA HIS A 160 12.85 0.77 -0.77
C HIS A 160 14.17 1.27 -1.40
N LYS A 161 14.19 2.49 -1.97
CA LYS A 161 15.36 3.05 -2.68
C LYS A 161 16.66 2.98 -1.88
N LYS A 162 16.62 3.31 -0.58
CA LYS A 162 17.81 3.29 0.29
C LYS A 162 18.50 1.92 0.29
N PHE A 163 17.75 0.82 0.36
CA PHE A 163 18.32 -0.53 0.36
C PHE A 163 18.98 -0.85 -0.98
N MET A 164 18.34 -0.44 -2.08
CA MET A 164 18.89 -0.60 -3.42
C MET A 164 20.20 0.19 -3.61
N GLU A 165 20.29 1.42 -3.10
CA GLU A 165 21.51 2.24 -3.15
C GLU A 165 22.65 1.65 -2.31
N ILE A 166 22.34 1.08 -1.14
CA ILE A 166 23.34 0.41 -0.29
C ILE A 166 23.97 -0.77 -1.04
N ILE A 167 23.16 -1.63 -1.66
CA ILE A 167 23.66 -2.74 -2.47
C ILE A 167 24.49 -2.22 -3.65
N GLN A 168 24.03 -1.17 -4.33
CA GLN A 168 24.76 -0.58 -5.47
C GLN A 168 26.14 -0.02 -5.07
N SER A 169 26.26 0.50 -3.85
CA SER A 169 27.52 1.05 -3.31
C SER A 169 28.45 -0.01 -2.70
N GLY A 170 28.06 -1.29 -2.73
CA GLY A 170 28.84 -2.42 -2.23
C GLY A 170 28.55 -2.81 -0.78
N GLY A 171 27.51 -2.23 -0.17
CA GLY A 171 26.96 -2.73 1.10
C GLY A 171 26.11 -3.98 0.92
N GLU A 172 25.65 -4.56 2.03
CA GLU A 172 24.90 -5.81 2.03
C GLU A 172 23.54 -5.63 2.74
N VAL A 173 22.51 -6.25 2.18
CA VAL A 173 21.17 -6.26 2.76
C VAL A 173 20.70 -7.71 2.84
N LYS A 174 20.44 -8.19 4.06
CA LYS A 174 19.95 -9.53 4.33
C LYS A 174 18.49 -9.47 4.79
N LEU A 175 17.68 -10.38 4.29
CA LEU A 175 16.32 -10.65 4.74
C LEU A 175 16.36 -11.77 5.77
N HIS A 176 16.01 -11.46 7.01
CA HIS A 176 15.82 -12.45 8.06
C HIS A 176 14.32 -12.59 8.35
N SER A 177 13.80 -13.82 8.35
CA SER A 177 12.38 -14.04 8.63
C SER A 177 12.12 -15.35 9.36
N THR A 178 11.15 -15.34 10.27
CA THR A 178 10.59 -16.55 10.88
C THR A 178 9.11 -16.69 10.51
N GLU A 179 8.67 -17.90 10.19
CA GLU A 179 7.30 -18.22 9.79
C GLU A 179 6.79 -19.42 10.61
N TRP A 180 5.64 -19.29 11.26
CA TRP A 180 4.94 -20.42 11.88
C TRP A 180 4.16 -21.21 10.84
N VAL A 181 4.75 -22.28 10.31
CA VAL A 181 4.22 -23.02 9.14
C VAL A 181 2.90 -23.76 9.39
N ASN A 182 2.64 -24.17 10.63
CA ASN A 182 1.41 -24.90 11.00
C ASN A 182 0.25 -23.98 11.43
N LYS A 183 0.39 -22.66 11.31
CA LYS A 183 -0.63 -21.69 11.75
C LYS A 183 -1.17 -20.89 10.57
N SER A 184 -2.47 -20.97 10.31
CA SER A 184 -3.15 -20.22 9.25
C SER A 184 -3.14 -18.69 9.44
N SER A 185 -2.76 -18.21 10.62
CA SER A 185 -2.63 -16.79 10.93
C SER A 185 -1.45 -16.12 10.20
N GLY A 186 -0.54 -16.88 9.58
CA GLY A 186 0.67 -16.34 8.95
C GLY A 186 1.60 -15.65 9.94
N ARG A 187 1.59 -16.11 11.20
CA ARG A 187 2.35 -15.46 12.29
C ARG A 187 3.83 -15.65 12.02
N GLY A 188 4.59 -14.56 12.18
CA GLY A 188 6.03 -14.58 11.97
C GLY A 188 6.68 -13.25 12.31
N GLU A 189 7.93 -13.12 11.93
CA GLU A 189 8.69 -11.89 11.98
C GLU A 189 9.47 -11.76 10.66
N THR A 190 9.53 -10.55 10.11
CA THR A 190 10.30 -10.26 8.91
C THR A 190 11.09 -8.99 9.14
N LYS A 191 12.40 -9.04 8.91
CA LYS A 191 13.30 -7.90 9.06
C LYS A 191 14.37 -7.86 7.99
N LEU A 192 14.84 -6.66 7.68
CA LEU A 192 16.07 -6.46 6.91
C LEU A 192 17.22 -6.14 7.87
N ILE A 193 18.34 -6.83 7.70
CA ILE A 193 19.62 -6.56 8.36
C ILE A 193 20.53 -5.91 7.31
N VAL A 194 20.93 -4.68 7.56
CA VAL A 194 21.66 -3.86 6.59
C VAL A 194 23.07 -3.60 7.10
N HIS A 195 24.07 -4.02 6.33
CA HIS A 195 25.49 -3.79 6.56
C HIS A 195 25.98 -2.66 5.64
N GLU A 196 26.31 -1.51 6.23
CA GLU A 196 26.82 -0.33 5.52
C GLU A 196 28.14 0.10 6.18
N GLY A 197 29.27 -0.30 5.56
CA GLY A 197 30.59 -0.16 6.17
C GLY A 197 30.68 -0.96 7.49
N ASP A 198 31.04 -0.29 8.58
CA ASP A 198 31.09 -0.90 9.92
C ASP A 198 29.73 -0.90 10.65
N SER A 199 28.68 -0.34 10.05
CA SER A 199 27.37 -0.18 10.69
C SER A 199 26.41 -1.30 10.31
N ILE A 200 25.70 -1.82 11.32
CA ILE A 200 24.63 -2.81 11.17
C ILE A 200 23.34 -2.20 11.67
N THR A 201 22.30 -2.17 10.83
CA THR A 201 20.97 -1.64 11.19
C THR A 201 19.87 -2.62 10.83
N GLU A 202 18.90 -2.79 11.74
CA GLU A 202 17.73 -3.65 11.50
C GLU A 202 16.48 -2.83 11.18
N TYR A 203 15.71 -3.28 10.18
CA TYR A 203 14.43 -2.68 9.77
C TYR A 203 13.33 -3.74 9.86
N LEU A 204 12.39 -3.55 10.79
CA LEU A 204 11.27 -4.48 11.01
C LEU A 204 10.12 -4.21 10.04
N TYR A 205 9.55 -5.27 9.48
CA TYR A 205 8.26 -5.24 8.79
C TYR A 205 7.16 -5.62 9.79
N PRO A 206 6.28 -4.69 10.21
CA PRO A 206 5.28 -4.93 11.24
C PRO A 206 4.03 -5.65 10.70
N TYR A 207 4.23 -6.64 9.83
CA TYR A 207 3.16 -7.34 9.12
C TYR A 207 3.33 -8.85 9.21
N TRP A 208 2.19 -9.53 9.22
CA TRP A 208 2.07 -10.97 9.04
C TRP A 208 1.41 -11.25 7.70
N PHE A 209 1.65 -12.43 7.15
CA PHE A 209 1.15 -12.80 5.82
C PHE A 209 0.26 -14.05 5.90
N PRO A 210 -1.03 -13.89 6.28
CA PRO A 210 -1.96 -15.01 6.34
C PRO A 210 -2.16 -15.68 4.98
N TYR A 211 -2.36 -17.00 5.00
CA TYR A 211 -2.71 -17.81 3.82
C TYR A 211 -1.71 -17.80 2.65
N THR A 212 -0.52 -17.22 2.83
CA THR A 212 0.51 -17.14 1.79
C THR A 212 1.84 -17.57 2.40
N PRO A 213 2.49 -18.63 1.88
CA PRO A 213 3.83 -19.01 2.33
C PRO A 213 4.80 -17.85 2.20
N TYR A 214 5.70 -17.68 3.15
CA TYR A 214 6.63 -16.54 3.13
C TYR A 214 7.52 -16.53 1.89
N THR A 215 7.84 -17.70 1.35
CA THR A 215 8.53 -17.88 0.06
C THR A 215 7.79 -17.22 -1.12
N ASP A 216 6.45 -17.18 -1.12
CA ASP A 216 5.67 -16.47 -2.14
C ASP A 216 5.54 -14.96 -1.86
N VAL A 217 5.74 -14.57 -0.60
CA VAL A 217 5.65 -13.17 -0.14
C VAL A 217 6.92 -12.41 -0.50
N PHE A 218 8.10 -12.98 -0.28
CA PHE A 218 9.37 -12.27 -0.45
C PHE A 218 9.53 -11.65 -1.85
N PRO A 219 9.27 -12.35 -2.97
CA PRO A 219 9.38 -11.75 -4.31
C PRO A 219 8.38 -10.61 -4.54
N ARG A 220 7.27 -10.55 -3.79
CA ARG A 220 6.28 -9.47 -3.88
C ARG A 220 6.65 -8.28 -3.02
N LEU A 221 7.31 -8.52 -1.87
CA LEU A 221 7.83 -7.46 -1.00
C LEU A 221 9.11 -6.83 -1.54
N PHE A 222 9.97 -7.63 -2.18
CA PHE A 222 11.25 -7.20 -2.73
C PHE A 222 11.35 -7.53 -4.22
N PRO A 223 10.43 -7.02 -5.07
CA PRO A 223 10.44 -7.34 -6.50
C PRO A 223 11.67 -6.79 -7.24
N TRP A 224 12.42 -5.89 -6.60
CA TRP A 224 13.68 -5.32 -7.09
C TRP A 224 14.90 -6.20 -6.80
N ALA A 225 14.74 -7.28 -6.04
CA ALA A 225 15.83 -8.13 -5.58
C ALA A 225 15.81 -9.52 -6.22
N ASP A 226 17.01 -10.06 -6.46
CA ASP A 226 17.27 -11.49 -6.54
C ASP A 226 17.69 -11.98 -5.14
N PHE A 227 17.35 -13.24 -4.82
CA PHE A 227 17.59 -13.84 -3.52
C PHE A 227 18.66 -14.92 -3.62
N SER A 228 19.65 -14.87 -2.73
CA SER A 228 20.58 -15.96 -2.47
C SER A 228 20.56 -16.29 -0.99
N ILE A 229 21.03 -17.47 -0.61
CA ILE A 229 21.15 -17.83 0.80
C ILE A 229 22.36 -17.16 1.45
N ASP A 230 22.29 -16.98 2.76
CA ASP A 230 23.43 -16.68 3.60
C ASP A 230 24.19 -17.98 3.91
N GLU A 231 25.32 -18.20 3.24
CA GLU A 231 26.07 -19.46 3.35
C GLU A 231 26.57 -19.73 4.77
N ASP A 232 26.92 -18.69 5.53
CA ASP A 232 27.42 -18.82 6.91
C ASP A 232 26.26 -19.20 7.86
N PHE A 233 25.08 -18.61 7.66
CA PHE A 233 23.88 -18.93 8.44
C PHE A 233 23.43 -20.39 8.26
N PHE A 234 23.53 -20.92 7.05
CA PHE A 234 23.07 -22.28 6.73
C PHE A 234 24.14 -23.36 6.91
N GLU A 235 25.41 -23.03 7.12
CA GLU A 235 26.53 -23.97 7.09
C GLU A 235 26.31 -25.19 8.02
N GLU A 236 25.99 -24.96 9.30
CA GLU A 236 25.79 -26.04 10.28
C GLU A 236 24.59 -26.92 9.93
N SER A 237 23.46 -26.30 9.56
CA SER A 237 22.24 -27.02 9.19
C SER A 237 22.42 -27.84 7.91
N ASP A 238 23.07 -27.26 6.90
CA ASP A 238 23.37 -27.95 5.65
C ASP A 238 24.37 -29.10 5.88
N TYR A 239 25.36 -28.90 6.77
CA TYR A 239 26.36 -29.92 7.10
C TYR A 239 25.73 -31.12 7.79
N GLU A 240 24.85 -30.89 8.78
CA GLU A 240 24.13 -31.97 9.45
C GLU A 240 23.21 -32.73 8.47
N LEU A 241 22.54 -32.02 7.57
CA LEU A 241 21.71 -32.63 6.53
C LEU A 241 22.56 -33.46 5.56
N TRP A 242 23.68 -32.92 5.09
CA TRP A 242 24.63 -33.62 4.23
C TRP A 242 25.16 -34.89 4.90
N LYS A 243 25.58 -34.79 6.16
CA LYS A 243 26.10 -35.93 6.94
C LYS A 243 25.08 -37.06 7.06
N GLN A 244 23.79 -36.73 7.20
CA GLN A 244 22.72 -37.74 7.27
C GLN A 244 22.52 -38.49 5.95
N TYR A 245 22.70 -37.82 4.80
CA TYR A 245 22.40 -38.41 3.49
C TYR A 245 23.61 -38.95 2.73
N HIS A 246 24.80 -38.39 2.99
CA HIS A 246 26.00 -38.63 2.19
C HIS A 246 27.19 -39.15 2.99
N CYS A 247 27.06 -39.28 4.31
CA CYS A 247 28.07 -39.92 5.14
C CYS A 247 27.55 -41.20 5.79
N TYR A 248 28.44 -42.16 5.96
CA TYR A 248 28.20 -43.39 6.72
C TYR A 248 29.19 -43.46 7.88
N TYR A 249 28.70 -43.74 9.09
CA TYR A 249 29.57 -43.92 10.24
C TYR A 249 30.12 -45.35 10.28
N ASP A 250 31.44 -45.48 10.17
CA ASP A 250 32.13 -46.75 10.28
C ASP A 250 32.65 -46.96 11.69
N SER A 251 32.02 -47.90 12.40
CA SER A 251 32.38 -48.24 13.78
C SER A 251 33.72 -48.97 13.93
N GLU A 252 34.29 -49.51 12.86
CA GLU A 252 35.59 -50.20 12.91
C GLU A 252 36.76 -49.21 12.94
N VAL A 253 36.60 -48.05 12.30
CA VAL A 253 37.60 -46.98 12.24
C VAL A 253 37.22 -45.74 13.07
N ASP A 254 36.02 -45.72 13.65
CA ASP A 254 35.47 -44.61 14.45
C ASP A 254 35.45 -43.28 13.68
N GLU A 255 35.15 -43.35 12.38
CA GLU A 255 35.16 -42.20 11.46
C GLU A 255 33.88 -42.15 10.60
N TRP A 256 33.52 -40.94 10.18
CA TRP A 256 32.47 -40.72 9.18
C TRP A 256 33.09 -40.78 7.80
N LEU A 257 32.63 -41.72 6.98
CA LEU A 257 33.09 -41.90 5.60
C LEU A 257 32.12 -41.24 4.63
N GLU A 258 32.65 -40.40 3.74
CA GLU A 258 31.90 -39.81 2.64
C GLU A 258 31.60 -40.88 1.58
N VAL A 259 30.31 -41.14 1.34
CA VAL A 259 29.83 -42.19 0.41
C VAL A 259 28.96 -41.63 -0.72
N GLY A 260 28.75 -40.31 -0.75
CA GLY A 260 27.90 -39.62 -1.71
C GLY A 260 28.58 -38.39 -2.32
N ASP A 261 27.78 -37.35 -2.60
CA ASP A 261 28.29 -36.05 -3.05
C ASP A 261 29.19 -35.44 -1.95
N THR A 262 30.19 -34.65 -2.37
CA THR A 262 30.92 -33.79 -1.42
C THR A 262 29.98 -32.74 -0.81
N PHE A 263 30.35 -32.16 0.33
CA PHE A 263 29.53 -31.14 1.00
C PHE A 263 29.15 -29.97 0.05
N GLU A 264 30.10 -29.48 -0.74
CA GLU A 264 29.87 -28.38 -1.67
C GLU A 264 28.96 -28.76 -2.85
N GLU A 265 29.14 -29.96 -3.41
CA GLU A 265 28.27 -30.46 -4.48
C GLU A 265 26.84 -30.66 -3.99
N PHE A 266 26.66 -31.08 -2.74
CA PHE A 266 25.35 -31.18 -2.10
C PHE A 266 24.71 -29.81 -1.91
N ARG A 267 25.43 -28.83 -1.35
CA ARG A 267 24.93 -27.46 -1.13
C ARG A 267 24.42 -26.82 -2.41
N GLN A 268 25.13 -26.98 -3.52
CA GLN A 268 24.73 -26.43 -4.82
C GLN A 268 23.41 -26.99 -5.36
N LYS A 269 22.99 -28.18 -4.90
CA LYS A 269 21.73 -28.81 -5.31
C LYS A 269 20.54 -28.39 -4.44
N LEU A 270 20.78 -27.70 -3.31
CA LEU A 270 19.74 -27.26 -2.40
C LEU A 270 18.94 -26.08 -2.98
N ASN A 271 17.69 -25.94 -2.51
CA ASN A 271 16.85 -24.82 -2.92
C ASN A 271 17.45 -23.49 -2.40
N PRO A 272 17.64 -22.47 -3.27
CA PRO A 272 18.16 -21.16 -2.87
C PRO A 272 17.19 -20.35 -2.00
N MET A 273 15.94 -20.80 -1.85
CA MET A 273 14.94 -20.19 -0.96
C MET A 273 14.50 -21.15 0.16
N ARG A 274 15.45 -21.99 0.63
CA ARG A 274 15.26 -22.92 1.76
C ARG A 274 15.24 -22.18 3.11
N PHE A 275 14.84 -22.92 4.14
CA PHE A 275 14.77 -22.47 5.53
C PHE A 275 15.33 -23.54 6.46
N ILE A 276 15.72 -23.12 7.67
CA ILE A 276 16.00 -24.01 8.79
C ILE A 276 14.67 -24.35 9.45
N ASP A 277 14.37 -25.65 9.57
CA ASP A 277 13.16 -26.13 10.24
C ASP A 277 13.40 -26.33 11.73
N HIS A 278 12.69 -25.56 12.55
CA HIS A 278 12.71 -25.69 14.00
C HIS A 278 11.55 -26.57 14.45
N ALA A 279 11.84 -27.87 14.56
CA ALA A 279 10.93 -28.92 15.06
C ALA A 279 9.60 -29.02 14.30
N GLY A 280 9.58 -28.74 13.00
CA GLY A 280 8.39 -28.76 12.17
C GLY A 280 7.40 -27.63 12.46
N GLU A 281 7.74 -26.67 13.32
CA GLU A 281 6.83 -25.60 13.76
C GLU A 281 7.17 -24.23 13.17
N VAL A 282 8.46 -23.92 13.06
CA VAL A 282 8.95 -22.61 12.63
C VAL A 282 9.99 -22.77 11.52
N ALA A 283 9.72 -22.15 10.38
CA ALA A 283 10.68 -21.99 9.30
C ALA A 283 11.46 -20.69 9.49
N GLU A 284 12.79 -20.77 9.55
CA GLU A 284 13.68 -19.62 9.66
C GLU A 284 14.50 -19.41 8.38
N TYR A 285 14.43 -18.20 7.84
CA TYR A 285 15.03 -17.80 6.56
C TYR A 285 16.10 -16.74 6.81
N MET A 286 17.25 -16.88 6.15
CA MET A 286 18.27 -15.83 6.04
C MET A 286 18.73 -15.73 4.59
N LEU A 287 18.28 -14.70 3.88
CA LEU A 287 18.52 -14.51 2.45
C LEU A 287 19.31 -13.23 2.22
N VAL A 288 20.37 -13.29 1.42
CA VAL A 288 21.10 -12.13 0.92
C VAL A 288 20.35 -11.58 -0.29
N LEU A 289 20.03 -10.28 -0.27
CA LEU A 289 19.36 -9.59 -1.37
C LEU A 289 20.39 -8.96 -2.29
N SER A 290 20.24 -9.19 -3.59
CA SER A 290 21.05 -8.54 -4.63
C SER A 290 20.15 -7.83 -5.64
N LEU A 291 20.65 -6.78 -6.29
CA LEU A 291 19.84 -6.07 -7.29
C LEU A 291 19.54 -6.97 -8.49
N ASN A 292 18.28 -7.04 -8.90
CA ASN A 292 17.89 -7.61 -10.18
C ASN A 292 17.82 -6.52 -11.27
N GLU A 293 17.34 -6.87 -12.47
CA GLU A 293 17.19 -5.92 -13.58
C GLU A 293 16.23 -4.76 -13.25
N LEU A 294 15.11 -5.06 -12.57
CA LEU A 294 14.15 -4.04 -12.14
C LEU A 294 14.78 -3.07 -11.15
N GLY A 295 15.49 -3.56 -10.13
CA GLY A 295 16.17 -2.73 -9.14
C GLY A 295 17.20 -1.78 -9.76
N ARG A 296 18.07 -2.32 -10.62
CA ARG A 296 19.06 -1.50 -11.37
C ARG A 296 18.39 -0.45 -12.25
N SER A 297 17.35 -0.84 -12.99
CA SER A 297 16.62 0.06 -13.89
C SER A 297 15.89 1.16 -13.13
N PHE A 298 15.33 0.84 -11.96
CA PHE A 298 14.64 1.81 -11.11
C PHE A 298 15.59 2.89 -10.59
N LEU A 299 16.79 2.53 -10.11
CA LEU A 299 17.78 3.50 -9.68
C LEU A 299 18.20 4.45 -10.81
N ASN A 300 18.45 3.91 -12.02
CA ASN A 300 18.75 4.71 -13.20
C ASN A 300 17.59 5.66 -13.58
N LEU A 301 16.35 5.17 -13.51
CA LEU A 301 15.16 5.96 -13.79
C LEU A 301 14.98 7.09 -12.75
N GLU A 302 15.20 6.81 -11.47
CA GLU A 302 15.06 7.80 -10.41
C GLU A 302 16.12 8.91 -10.56
N GLN A 303 17.36 8.55 -10.86
CA GLN A 303 18.39 9.52 -11.23
C GLN A 303 17.96 10.35 -12.45
N PHE A 304 17.35 9.73 -13.46
CA PHE A 304 16.88 10.46 -14.64
C PHE A 304 15.75 11.45 -14.33
N ILE A 305 14.78 11.07 -13.47
CA ILE A 305 13.59 11.85 -13.13
C ILE A 305 13.90 12.99 -12.16
N SER A 306 14.87 12.81 -11.26
CA SER A 306 15.25 13.82 -10.26
C SER A 306 15.97 15.03 -10.86
N GLU A 307 16.55 14.89 -12.07
CA GLU A 307 17.21 15.97 -12.79
C GLU A 307 16.22 16.92 -13.50
N ASN A 308 16.46 18.23 -13.44
CA ASN A 308 15.67 19.22 -14.18
C ASN A 308 15.96 19.12 -15.69
N ARG A 309 14.91 18.98 -16.53
CA ARG A 309 15.07 18.70 -17.96
C ARG A 309 14.57 19.83 -18.87
N PRO A 310 15.37 20.26 -19.88
CA PRO A 310 14.86 21.09 -20.96
C PRO A 310 13.82 20.31 -21.78
N TYR A 311 12.82 21.02 -22.32
CA TYR A 311 11.75 20.45 -23.16
C TYR A 311 10.78 19.48 -22.49
N ALA A 312 10.73 19.37 -21.16
CA ALA A 312 9.78 18.49 -20.45
C ALA A 312 8.29 18.75 -20.81
N LYS A 313 7.97 19.94 -21.33
CA LYS A 313 6.62 20.33 -21.80
C LYS A 313 6.37 20.08 -23.29
N ALA A 314 7.37 19.68 -24.08
CA ALA A 314 7.19 19.39 -25.50
C ALA A 314 6.27 18.17 -25.65
N ARG A 315 5.22 18.33 -26.46
CA ARG A 315 4.26 17.26 -26.76
C ARG A 315 4.03 17.21 -28.28
N PRO A 316 4.12 16.03 -28.92
CA PRO A 316 3.74 15.90 -30.32
C PRO A 316 2.25 16.19 -30.47
N LYS A 317 1.87 17.00 -31.45
CA LYS A 317 0.47 17.24 -31.80
C LYS A 317 0.09 16.34 -32.98
N SER A 318 -1.00 15.60 -32.83
CA SER A 318 -1.60 14.87 -33.95
C SER A 318 -2.00 15.86 -35.06
N LYS A 319 -1.82 15.45 -36.32
CA LYS A 319 -2.26 16.20 -37.52
C LYS A 319 -3.65 15.79 -38.01
N GLU A 320 -4.39 14.99 -37.25
CA GLU A 320 -5.74 14.59 -37.65
C GLU A 320 -6.72 15.75 -37.41
N LYS A 321 -7.44 16.11 -38.48
CA LYS A 321 -8.48 17.14 -38.55
C LYS A 321 -9.84 16.57 -38.20
#